data_AF-A0A4R4LML6-F1
#
_entry.id   AF-A0A4R4LML6-F1
#
_cell.length_a   1.000
_cell.length_b   1.000
_cell.length_c   1.000
_cell.angle_alpha   90.00
_cell.angle_beta   90.00
_cell.angle_gamma   90.00
#
_symmetry.space_group_name_H-M   'P 1'
#
loop_
_entity.id
_entity.type
_entity.pdbx_description
1 polymer ?
#
loop_
_entity_poly.entity_id
_entity_poly.type
_entity_poly.pdbx_seq_one_letter_code
_entity_poly.pdbx_strand_id
1 'polypeptide(L)'
;MKVNQAKLKAVTRRIAADLMKPGPLELPVVVGPKELVRMFGVKENTPYQWRSKQILPKEDGGASNNPQWKLATIYAWAEETGRKIVWDPWDVLEEDTEAA
;
A
#
# COMPACT_ATOMS: atom_id res chain seq x y z
N MET A 1 -6.16 26.13 -9.07
CA MET A 1 -6.78 25.01 -9.81
C MET A 1 -8.28 25.00 -9.54
N LYS A 2 -9.15 24.78 -10.54
CA LYS A 2 -10.61 24.64 -10.33
C LYS A 2 -11.03 23.21 -10.64
N VAL A 3 -11.77 22.57 -9.74
CA VAL A 3 -12.27 21.21 -9.91
C VAL A 3 -13.44 21.22 -10.90
N ASN A 4 -13.34 20.38 -11.93
CA ASN A 4 -14.44 20.18 -12.88
C ASN A 4 -15.44 19.16 -12.31
N GLN A 5 -16.65 19.62 -12.03
CA GLN A 5 -17.73 18.83 -11.42
C GLN A 5 -18.11 17.59 -12.23
N ALA A 6 -18.05 17.65 -13.56
CA ALA A 6 -18.35 16.50 -14.42
C ALA A 6 -17.24 15.43 -14.34
N LYS A 7 -15.97 15.86 -14.32
CA LYS A 7 -14.83 14.94 -14.18
C LYS A 7 -14.80 14.26 -12.81
N LEU A 8 -15.12 15.00 -11.74
CA LEU A 8 -15.21 14.43 -10.39
C LEU A 8 -16.27 13.33 -10.31
N LYS A 9 -17.48 13.60 -10.83
CA LYS A 9 -18.57 12.61 -10.88
C LYS A 9 -18.19 11.34 -11.66
N ALA A 10 -17.44 11.47 -12.76
CA ALA A 10 -16.97 10.33 -13.55
C ALA A 10 -15.96 9.46 -12.77
N VAL A 11 -15.01 10.08 -12.06
CA VAL A 11 -14.01 9.37 -11.24
C VAL A 11 -14.69 8.66 -10.07
N THR A 12 -15.63 9.32 -9.39
CA THR A 12 -16.39 8.73 -8.28
C THR A 12 -17.19 7.50 -8.71
N ARG A 13 -17.80 7.53 -9.91
CA ARG A 13 -18.55 6.38 -10.44
C ARG A 13 -17.66 5.18 -10.76
N ARG A 14 -16.46 5.42 -11.29
CA ARG A 14 -15.50 4.36 -11.57
C ARG A 14 -15.06 3.65 -10.29
N ILE A 15 -14.64 4.42 -9.29
CA ILE A 15 -14.24 3.89 -7.98
C ILE A 15 -15.41 3.13 -7.32
N ALA A 16 -16.62 3.67 -7.36
CA ALA A 16 -17.79 2.99 -6.80
C ALA A 16 -18.11 1.67 -7.50
N ALA A 17 -17.90 1.57 -8.81
CA ALA A 17 -18.09 0.33 -9.56
C ALA A 17 -17.00 -0.71 -9.23
N ASP A 18 -15.76 -0.26 -9.03
CA ASP A 18 -14.64 -1.14 -8.67
C ASP A 18 -14.80 -1.68 -7.24
N LEU A 19 -15.35 -0.89 -6.31
CA LEU A 19 -15.65 -1.29 -4.93
C LEU A 19 -16.90 -2.18 -4.77
N MET A 20 -17.80 -2.21 -5.76
CA MET A 20 -19.04 -3.00 -5.72
C MET A 20 -18.94 -4.36 -6.45
N LYS A 21 -17.79 -4.68 -7.06
CA LYS A 21 -17.52 -6.03 -7.59
C LYS A 21 -17.24 -6.98 -6.42
N PRO A 22 -17.91 -8.13 -6.32
CA PRO A 22 -17.49 -9.18 -5.39
C PRO A 22 -16.08 -9.68 -5.79
N GLY A 23 -15.13 -9.58 -4.86
CA GLY A 23 -13.69 -9.84 -5.06
C GLY A 23 -12.83 -8.90 -4.20
N PRO A 24 -11.49 -9.09 -4.15
CA PRO A 24 -10.58 -8.25 -3.36
C PRO A 24 -10.70 -6.76 -3.72
N LEU A 25 -10.64 -5.88 -2.72
CA LEU A 25 -10.77 -4.42 -2.89
C LEU A 25 -9.64 -3.84 -3.77
N GLU A 26 -10.01 -3.02 -4.76
CA GLU A 26 -9.04 -2.11 -5.39
C GLU A 26 -8.76 -0.90 -4.47
N LEU A 27 -7.71 -1.03 -3.64
CA LEU A 27 -7.37 -0.05 -2.60
C LEU A 27 -6.34 0.98 -3.07
N PRO A 28 -6.60 2.30 -2.97
CA PRO A 28 -5.56 3.29 -2.78
C PRO A 28 -5.26 3.45 -1.27
N VAL A 29 -5.08 2.34 -0.55
CA VAL A 29 -4.65 2.39 0.85
C VAL A 29 -3.24 2.93 0.89
N VAL A 30 -2.97 3.83 1.83
CA VAL A 30 -1.61 4.26 2.13
C VAL A 30 -1.17 3.68 3.46
N VAL A 31 0.09 3.23 3.51
CA VAL A 31 0.77 2.72 4.69
C VAL A 31 1.91 3.65 5.05
N GLY A 32 2.16 3.80 6.34
CA GLY A 32 3.28 4.55 6.90
C GLY A 32 4.24 3.65 7.68
N PRO A 33 5.24 4.24 8.35
CA PRO A 33 6.27 3.49 9.06
C PRO A 33 5.72 2.50 10.10
N LYS A 34 4.66 2.85 10.82
CA LYS A 34 4.06 1.98 11.84
C LYS A 34 3.39 0.76 11.23
N GLU A 35 2.71 0.92 10.10
CA GLU A 35 2.15 -0.21 9.36
C GLU A 35 3.27 -1.11 8.84
N LEU A 36 4.35 -0.54 8.29
CA LEU A 36 5.51 -1.31 7.83
C LEU A 36 6.15 -2.15 8.95
N VAL A 37 6.24 -1.62 10.16
CA VAL A 37 6.73 -2.40 11.33
C VAL A 37 5.91 -3.69 11.50
N ARG A 38 4.58 -3.56 11.46
CA ARG A 38 3.66 -4.69 11.64
C ARG A 38 3.71 -5.63 10.45
N MET A 39 3.62 -5.10 9.24
CA MET A 39 3.61 -5.85 7.98
C MET A 39 4.83 -6.76 7.87
N PHE A 40 6.02 -6.29 8.25
CA PHE A 40 7.26 -7.08 8.13
C PHE A 40 7.74 -7.70 9.45
N GLY A 41 7.02 -7.51 10.56
CA GLY A 41 7.42 -8.03 11.87
C GLY A 41 8.80 -7.54 12.33
N VAL A 42 9.16 -6.30 11.98
CA VAL A 42 10.49 -5.72 12.25
C VAL A 42 10.49 -4.81 13.48
N LYS A 43 11.66 -4.28 13.87
CA LYS A 43 11.77 -3.32 14.97
C LYS A 43 11.25 -1.94 14.54
N GLU A 44 10.81 -1.12 15.49
CA GLU A 44 10.21 0.21 15.21
C GLU A 44 11.11 1.14 14.37
N ASN A 45 12.43 1.09 14.58
CA ASN A 45 13.38 1.93 13.85
C ASN A 45 13.72 1.39 12.44
N THR A 46 13.33 0.15 12.12
CA THR A 46 13.74 -0.52 10.88
C THR A 46 13.20 0.19 9.62
N PRO A 47 11.92 0.60 9.52
CA PRO A 47 11.44 1.34 8.35
C PRO A 47 12.12 2.70 8.16
N TYR A 48 12.47 3.39 9.25
CA TYR A 48 13.24 4.65 9.17
C TYR A 48 14.65 4.42 8.63
N GLN A 49 15.31 3.34 9.05
CA GLN A 49 16.62 2.96 8.51
C GLN A 49 16.54 2.53 7.05
N TRP A 50 15.51 1.79 6.66
CA TRP A 50 15.31 1.43 5.26
C TRP A 50 15.09 2.67 4.40
N ARG A 51 14.29 3.63 4.88
CA ARG A 51 14.10 4.91 4.21
C ARG A 51 15.40 5.70 4.08
N SER A 52 16.17 5.87 5.16
CA SER A 52 17.41 6.66 5.14
C SER A 52 18.49 6.05 4.25
N LYS A 53 18.52 4.71 4.15
CA LYS A 53 19.40 3.96 3.25
C LYS A 53 18.85 3.80 1.84
N GLN A 54 17.70 4.42 1.54
CA GLN A 54 17.02 4.34 0.23
C GLN A 54 16.71 2.90 -0.19
N ILE A 55 16.46 2.03 0.79
CA ILE A 55 16.01 0.65 0.60
C ILE A 55 14.50 0.62 0.33
N LEU A 56 13.72 1.50 0.99
CA LEU A 56 12.30 1.68 0.67
C LEU A 56 12.15 2.45 -0.66
N PRO A 57 11.07 2.18 -1.42
CA PRO A 57 10.76 2.97 -2.60
C PRO A 57 10.51 4.44 -2.21
N LYS A 58 10.57 5.34 -3.20
CA LYS A 58 10.20 6.73 -3.00
C LYS A 58 8.75 6.81 -2.49
N GLU A 59 8.47 7.72 -1.57
CA GLU A 59 7.12 7.89 -1.03
C GLU A 59 6.13 8.33 -2.12
N ASP A 60 4.95 7.74 -2.11
CA ASP A 60 3.82 8.14 -2.97
C ASP A 60 3.17 9.45 -2.49
N GLY A 61 3.33 9.78 -1.22
CA GLY A 61 2.80 10.99 -0.61
C GLY A 61 3.33 11.24 0.80
N GLY A 62 2.90 12.35 1.39
CA GLY A 62 3.20 12.68 2.77
C GLY A 62 2.91 14.14 3.10
N ALA A 63 2.27 14.37 4.25
CA ALA A 63 2.19 15.69 4.86
C ALA A 63 3.35 15.83 5.85
N SER A 64 4.10 16.94 5.74
CA SER A 64 5.14 17.40 6.67
C SER A 64 5.80 16.30 7.52
N ASN A 65 6.84 15.68 6.96
CA ASN A 65 7.71 14.71 7.64
C ASN A 65 7.13 13.32 7.95
N ASN A 66 5.89 13.01 7.54
CA ASN A 66 5.34 11.66 7.65
C ASN A 66 5.27 10.97 6.26
N PRO A 67 6.25 10.10 5.93
CA PRO A 67 6.28 9.42 4.63
C PRO A 67 5.12 8.41 4.51
N GLN A 68 4.48 8.38 3.34
CA GLN A 68 3.39 7.47 3.03
C GLN A 68 3.60 6.80 1.68
N TRP A 69 3.31 5.50 1.62
CA TRP A 69 3.35 4.70 0.40
C TRP A 69 1.97 4.14 0.12
N LYS A 70 1.61 3.97 -1.14
CA LYS A 70 0.45 3.14 -1.47
C LYS A 70 0.74 1.70 -1.07
N LEU A 71 -0.28 0.97 -0.65
CA LEU A 71 -0.18 -0.43 -0.26
C LEU A 71 0.42 -1.27 -1.41
N ALA A 72 -0.05 -1.04 -2.63
CA ALA A 72 0.48 -1.67 -3.83
C ALA A 72 1.98 -1.40 -4.04
N THR A 73 2.46 -0.20 -3.73
CA THR A 73 3.89 0.14 -3.83
C THR A 73 4.72 -0.71 -2.85
N ILE A 74 4.21 -0.94 -1.65
CA ILE A 74 4.90 -1.74 -0.64
C ILE A 74 4.81 -3.24 -0.91
N TYR A 75 3.70 -3.73 -1.46
CA TYR A 75 3.58 -5.12 -1.89
C TYR A 75 4.54 -5.45 -3.02
N ALA A 76 4.57 -4.62 -4.06
CA ALA A 76 5.53 -4.79 -5.16
C ALA A 76 6.97 -4.78 -4.65
N TRP A 77 7.31 -3.82 -3.77
CA TRP A 77 8.64 -3.76 -3.18
C TRP A 77 8.97 -4.98 -2.30
N ALA A 78 8.00 -5.49 -1.54
CA ALA A 78 8.20 -6.67 -0.71
C ALA A 78 8.51 -7.91 -1.55
N GLU A 79 7.77 -8.09 -2.64
CA GLU A 79 7.97 -9.16 -3.62
C GLU A 79 9.35 -9.06 -4.29
N GLU A 80 9.71 -7.88 -4.84
CA GLU A 80 11.01 -7.63 -5.49
C GLU A 80 12.21 -7.90 -4.58
N THR A 81 12.05 -7.67 -3.27
CA THR A 81 13.12 -7.84 -2.29
C THR A 81 13.06 -9.15 -1.51
N GLY A 82 12.12 -10.04 -1.85
CA GLY A 82 11.94 -11.33 -1.18
C GLY A 82 11.55 -11.19 0.30
N ARG A 83 10.87 -10.11 0.66
CA ARG A 83 10.46 -9.83 2.04
C ARG A 83 9.12 -10.46 2.35
N LYS A 84 9.11 -11.31 3.37
CA LYS A 84 7.88 -11.90 3.89
C LYS A 84 7.03 -10.85 4.62
N ILE A 85 5.77 -10.74 4.23
CA ILE A 85 4.74 -10.01 4.96
C ILE A 85 4.09 -10.98 5.95
N VAL A 86 4.06 -10.59 7.23
CA VAL A 86 3.56 -11.40 8.35
C VAL A 86 2.25 -10.86 8.93
N TRP A 87 1.82 -9.70 8.46
CA TRP A 87 0.59 -9.05 8.85
C TRP A 87 0.01 -8.28 7.66
N ASP A 88 -1.08 -8.81 7.11
CA ASP A 88 -1.89 -8.15 6.08
C ASP A 88 -3.35 -8.07 6.55
N PRO A 89 -3.77 -6.96 7.19
CA PRO A 89 -5.16 -6.77 7.60
C PRO A 89 -6.08 -6.42 6.43
N TRP A 90 -5.55 -6.23 5.21
CA TRP A 90 -6.33 -5.91 4.01
C TRP A 90 -6.76 -7.15 3.25
N ASP A 91 -6.31 -8.34 3.68
CA ASP A 91 -6.68 -9.64 3.11
C ASP A 91 -6.45 -9.69 1.60
N VAL A 92 -5.33 -9.10 1.16
CA VAL A 92 -4.95 -9.01 -0.26
C VAL A 92 -3.95 -10.11 -0.61
N LEU A 93 -3.17 -10.57 0.36
CA LEU A 93 -2.23 -11.68 0.20
C LEU A 93 -2.94 -13.02 0.47
N GLU A 94 -3.20 -13.77 -0.60
CA GLU A 94 -3.44 -15.20 -0.50
C GLU A 94 -2.07 -15.91 -0.42
N GLU A 95 -1.92 -16.88 0.48
CA GLU A 95 -0.75 -17.78 0.42
C GLU A 95 -0.87 -18.57 -0.89
N ASP A 96 0.21 -18.61 -1.69
CA ASP A 96 0.32 -19.54 -2.81
C ASP A 96 0.30 -20.97 -2.23
N THR A 97 -0.88 -21.52 -1.97
CA THR A 97 -1.08 -22.96 -1.84
C THR A 97 -0.89 -23.54 -3.23
N GLU A 98 0.38 -23.75 -3.60
CA GLU A 98 0.74 -24.45 -4.82
C GLU A 98 0.06 -25.81 -4.83
N ALA A 99 -0.68 -26.04 -5.92
CA ALA A 99 -1.44 -27.25 -6.19
C ALA A 99 -0.54 -28.49 -6.10
N ALA A 100 -0.93 -29.42 -5.23
CA ALA A 100 -0.41 -30.79 -5.19
C ALA A 100 -0.88 -31.62 -6.39
#